data_AF-A0A4R5K9J4-F1
#
_entry.id   AF-A0A4R5K9J4-F1
#
_cell.length_a   1.000
_cell.length_b   1.000
_cell.length_c   1.000
_cell.angle_alpha   90.00
_cell.angle_beta   90.00
_cell.angle_gamma   90.00
#
_symmetry.space_group_name_H-M   'P 1'
#
loop_
_entity.id
_entity.type
_entity.pdbx_description
1 polymer ?
#
loop_
_entity_poly.entity_id
_entity_poly.type
_entity_poly.pdbx_seq_one_letter_code
_entity_poly.pdbx_strand_id
1 'polypeptide(L)'
;MHFFAYSQEMSPVSWNREVPPPSPASTAELDVISLGRRVRHLRKQAGLTLDDLSAAVGTAPSQLSLIENGKREPKLGLLKQLAAALNVGIDQLLGAEPPSRRAALEIELERYQRGPLYESLNLPKIRISSRLPLDVLESQVGLLQELERKLNEQVATPEEARRANGELRAMMRERGNYFPEYEAEAQKVLKGVGYTSGPLSQHVIADIAENLGFTLHHVGDLPHSTRSVTDLKNRRIYLTQSQRQDHDPRSVLLQALGHYVLGHETPRNYGDFLAQRVATNYFAAALLLPEHATVEFLQKAKAAKEIAVEDIRDAFAVSYETAAHRFTNLATKHLGITTHFQKTHQSGIIYKAYENDGVAFPQDHTGAIEGQPSCRAWTSRAVFDVPDKFSAYSQYTDTVSGTYWCTARTERSAAGEFSLSIGVPYQHVKWFRGRETTARATSTCPDPNCCKRPPASLASSWAGNAWPSARAHSHLLAAMPPGAFPGVDETEVYAFLEAHSR
;
A
#
# COMPACT_ATOMS: atom_id res chain seq x y z
N MET A 1 22.22 6.51 -52.15
CA MET A 1 22.02 6.40 -50.70
C MET A 1 20.72 7.11 -50.36
N HIS A 2 19.63 6.35 -50.29
CA HIS A 2 18.35 6.81 -49.78
C HIS A 2 18.20 6.29 -48.36
N PHE A 3 17.99 7.17 -47.38
CA PHE A 3 17.42 6.80 -46.10
C PHE A 3 16.42 7.87 -45.64
N PHE A 4 15.15 7.56 -45.94
CA PHE A 4 13.89 7.74 -45.22
C PHE A 4 13.62 8.97 -44.35
N ALA A 5 12.53 9.65 -44.71
CA ALA A 5 11.72 10.50 -43.86
C ALA A 5 11.10 9.69 -42.70
N TYR A 6 11.08 10.28 -41.51
CA TYR A 6 10.25 9.82 -40.39
C TYR A 6 9.18 10.88 -40.11
N SER A 7 7.94 10.55 -40.48
CA SER A 7 6.74 11.10 -39.89
C SER A 7 6.54 10.47 -38.51
N GLN A 8 6.50 11.27 -37.44
CA GLN A 8 5.90 10.82 -36.18
C GLN A 8 5.10 11.97 -35.55
N GLU A 9 3.80 11.91 -35.78
CA GLU A 9 2.81 12.36 -34.79
C GLU A 9 3.11 11.62 -33.48
N MET A 10 3.66 12.34 -32.49
CA MET A 10 3.67 11.86 -31.11
C MET A 10 2.30 12.15 -30.49
N SER A 11 1.40 11.18 -30.60
CA SER A 11 0.19 11.13 -29.78
C SER A 11 0.57 11.00 -28.31
N PRO A 12 0.03 11.83 -27.40
CA PRO A 12 0.28 11.69 -25.97
C PRO A 12 -0.70 10.65 -25.41
N VAL A 13 -0.21 9.48 -25.02
CA VAL A 13 -1.00 8.56 -24.19
C VAL A 13 -0.08 7.88 -23.18
N SER A 14 -0.06 8.39 -21.95
CA SER A 14 0.52 7.67 -20.81
C SER A 14 -0.37 7.87 -19.58
N TRP A 15 -1.16 6.84 -19.28
CA TRP A 15 -1.78 6.43 -18.00
C TRP A 15 -2.59 7.41 -17.15
N ASN A 16 -2.52 8.72 -17.39
CA ASN A 16 -3.36 9.69 -16.73
C ASN A 16 -4.70 9.77 -17.46
N ARG A 17 -5.76 9.39 -16.76
CA ARG A 17 -7.09 9.93 -17.07
C ARG A 17 -6.93 11.46 -17.04
N GLU A 18 -7.46 12.18 -18.02
CA GLU A 18 -7.78 13.60 -17.79
C GLU A 18 -8.59 13.63 -16.49
N VAL A 19 -7.98 14.21 -15.46
CA VAL A 19 -8.61 14.38 -14.17
C VAL A 19 -9.89 15.17 -14.45
N PRO A 20 -11.10 14.60 -14.23
CA PRO A 20 -12.29 15.42 -14.27
C PRO A 20 -12.05 16.55 -13.27
N PRO A 21 -12.38 17.82 -13.59
CA PRO A 21 -12.22 18.90 -12.62
C PRO A 21 -12.86 18.44 -11.31
N PRO A 22 -12.18 18.61 -10.16
CA PRO A 22 -12.64 18.06 -8.90
C PRO A 22 -14.11 18.43 -8.68
N SER A 23 -14.95 17.41 -8.48
CA SER A 23 -16.36 17.62 -8.17
C SER A 23 -16.46 18.45 -6.88
N PRO A 24 -17.25 19.53 -6.85
CA PRO A 24 -17.12 20.57 -5.84
C PRO A 24 -17.83 20.14 -4.57
N ALA A 25 -17.09 19.57 -3.62
CA ALA A 25 -17.56 19.47 -2.23
C ALA A 25 -16.41 19.42 -1.22
N SER A 26 -15.66 20.51 -1.12
CA SER A 26 -15.15 21.02 0.16
C SER A 26 -14.97 22.51 0.01
N THR A 27 -15.80 23.30 0.71
CA THR A 27 -15.73 24.77 0.90
C THR A 27 -14.77 25.52 -0.01
N ALA A 28 -15.31 26.21 -1.02
CA ALA A 28 -14.60 27.00 -2.01
C ALA A 28 -13.66 28.05 -1.37
N GLU A 29 -12.45 27.64 -1.01
CA GLU A 29 -11.32 28.56 -0.91
C GLU A 29 -11.00 29.02 -2.34
N LEU A 30 -11.06 30.33 -2.53
CA LEU A 30 -10.90 30.97 -3.82
C LEU A 30 -9.44 30.76 -4.28
N ASP A 31 -9.18 30.14 -5.43
CA ASP A 31 -7.81 29.97 -5.95
C ASP A 31 -7.24 31.35 -6.34
N VAL A 32 -6.58 31.98 -5.36
CA VAL A 32 -6.04 33.34 -5.46
C VAL A 32 -4.96 33.42 -6.54
N ILE A 33 -4.22 32.34 -6.80
CA ILE A 33 -3.17 32.30 -7.83
C ILE A 33 -3.80 32.33 -9.21
N SER A 34 -4.78 31.46 -9.46
CA SER A 34 -5.50 31.40 -10.75
C SER A 34 -6.27 32.69 -11.01
N LEU A 35 -7.00 33.20 -10.01
CA LEU A 35 -7.71 34.48 -10.09
C LEU A 35 -6.78 35.63 -10.45
N GLY A 36 -5.65 35.77 -9.73
CA GLY A 36 -4.70 36.86 -9.96
C GLY A 36 -4.13 36.86 -11.38
N ARG A 37 -3.76 35.68 -11.88
CA ARG A 37 -3.25 35.51 -13.25
C ARG A 37 -4.31 35.82 -14.30
N ARG A 38 -5.58 35.53 -14.01
CA ARG A 38 -6.68 35.86 -14.90
C ARG A 38 -7.00 37.34 -14.95
N VAL A 39 -7.04 38.02 -13.81
CA VAL A 39 -7.19 39.48 -13.74
C VAL A 39 -6.09 40.16 -14.56
N ARG A 40 -4.84 39.71 -14.41
CA ARG A 40 -3.70 40.22 -15.19
C ARG A 40 -3.86 40.00 -16.69
N HIS A 41 -4.35 38.83 -17.10
CA HIS A 41 -4.57 38.49 -18.50
C HIS A 41 -5.64 39.39 -19.12
N LEU A 42 -6.81 39.48 -18.49
CA LEU A 42 -7.93 40.28 -18.97
C LEU A 42 -7.59 41.78 -19.01
N ARG A 43 -6.86 42.28 -18.00
CA ARG A 43 -6.37 43.66 -18.01
C ARG A 43 -5.52 43.95 -19.24
N LYS A 44 -4.58 43.06 -19.56
CA LYS A 44 -3.71 43.21 -20.74
C LYS A 44 -4.49 43.09 -22.04
N GLN A 45 -5.47 42.20 -22.11
CA GLN A 45 -6.36 42.07 -23.26
C GLN A 45 -7.19 43.34 -23.50
N ALA A 46 -7.61 43.99 -22.42
CA ALA A 46 -8.29 45.29 -22.46
C ALA A 46 -7.33 46.48 -22.74
N GLY A 47 -6.02 46.24 -22.90
CA GLY A 47 -5.03 47.29 -23.16
C GLY A 47 -4.74 48.21 -21.96
N LEU A 48 -5.19 47.85 -20.76
CA LEU A 48 -5.09 48.68 -19.56
C LEU A 48 -3.74 48.51 -18.84
N THR A 49 -3.16 49.61 -18.38
CA THR A 49 -2.03 49.57 -17.44
C THR A 49 -2.51 49.19 -16.03
N LEU A 50 -1.57 48.82 -15.16
CA LEU A 50 -1.89 48.53 -13.76
C LEU A 50 -2.49 49.77 -13.08
N ASP A 51 -1.99 50.95 -13.42
CA ASP A 51 -2.47 52.23 -12.90
C ASP A 51 -3.90 52.50 -13.38
N ASP A 52 -4.19 52.28 -14.67
CA ASP A 52 -5.53 52.47 -15.25
C ASP A 52 -6.58 51.59 -14.56
N LEU A 53 -6.28 50.29 -14.39
CA LEU A 53 -7.22 49.38 -13.73
C LEU A 53 -7.35 49.70 -12.23
N SER A 54 -6.25 50.08 -11.57
CA SER A 54 -6.30 50.44 -10.16
C SER A 54 -7.14 51.71 -9.92
N ALA A 55 -7.06 52.69 -10.81
CA ALA A 55 -7.86 53.91 -10.78
C ALA A 55 -9.34 53.62 -11.06
N ALA A 56 -9.65 52.80 -12.06
CA ALA A 56 -11.02 52.41 -12.41
C ALA A 56 -11.74 51.66 -11.27
N VAL A 57 -10.97 50.95 -10.46
CA VAL A 57 -11.49 50.09 -9.37
C VAL A 57 -11.34 50.77 -7.99
N GLY A 58 -10.67 51.92 -7.91
CA GLY A 58 -10.51 52.69 -6.67
C GLY A 58 -9.56 52.03 -5.66
N THR A 59 -8.47 51.41 -6.12
CA THR A 59 -7.45 50.78 -5.26
C THR A 59 -6.05 51.29 -5.56
N ALA A 60 -5.12 51.11 -4.62
CA ALA A 60 -3.72 51.44 -4.87
C ALA A 60 -3.11 50.45 -5.90
N PRO A 61 -2.25 50.90 -6.83
CA PRO A 61 -1.57 50.02 -7.79
C PRO A 61 -0.80 48.87 -7.11
N SER A 62 -0.23 49.12 -5.93
CA SER A 62 0.46 48.12 -5.11
C SER A 62 -0.49 47.01 -4.62
N GLN A 63 -1.72 47.36 -4.25
CA GLN A 63 -2.73 46.40 -3.81
C GLN A 63 -3.21 45.54 -4.98
N LEU A 64 -3.45 46.14 -6.15
CA LEU A 64 -3.83 45.41 -7.35
C LEU A 64 -2.70 44.46 -7.82
N SER A 65 -1.44 44.90 -7.71
CA SER A 65 -0.27 44.05 -7.99
C SER A 65 -0.19 42.82 -7.08
N LEU A 66 -0.49 42.95 -5.79
CA LEU A 66 -0.52 41.81 -4.87
C LEU A 66 -1.61 40.80 -5.24
N ILE A 67 -2.76 41.29 -5.72
CA ILE A 67 -3.87 40.45 -6.20
C ILE A 67 -3.47 39.74 -7.50
N GLU A 68 -2.93 40.45 -8.50
CA GLU A 68 -2.50 39.87 -9.78
C GLU A 68 -1.39 38.80 -9.65
N ASN A 69 -0.63 38.86 -8.55
CA ASN A 69 0.43 37.91 -8.24
C ASN A 69 0.01 36.80 -7.27
N GLY A 70 -1.28 36.69 -6.95
CA GLY A 70 -1.79 35.62 -6.09
C GLY A 70 -1.22 35.68 -4.67
N LYS A 71 -0.86 36.89 -4.20
CA LYS A 71 -0.31 37.15 -2.84
C LYS A 71 -1.36 37.68 -1.88
N ARG A 72 -2.51 38.13 -2.38
CA ARG A 72 -3.60 38.69 -1.57
C ARG A 72 -4.94 38.36 -2.18
N GLU A 73 -5.84 37.87 -1.35
CA GLU A 73 -7.23 37.61 -1.74
C GLU A 73 -8.02 38.93 -1.84
N PRO A 74 -8.72 39.20 -2.96
CA PRO A 74 -9.59 40.36 -3.06
C PRO A 74 -10.88 40.14 -2.28
N LYS A 75 -11.35 41.18 -1.58
CA LYS A 75 -12.69 41.17 -0.99
C LYS A 75 -13.76 41.12 -2.09
N LEU A 76 -14.92 40.54 -1.79
CA LEU A 76 -16.03 40.41 -2.74
C LEU A 76 -16.42 41.73 -3.44
N GLY A 77 -16.39 42.85 -2.72
CA GLY A 77 -16.65 44.18 -3.30
C GLY A 77 -15.64 44.57 -4.38
N LEU A 78 -14.35 44.30 -4.14
CA LEU A 78 -13.28 44.54 -5.10
C LEU A 78 -13.36 43.60 -6.31
N LEU A 79 -13.74 42.34 -6.08
CA LEU A 79 -13.95 41.37 -7.17
C LEU A 79 -15.07 41.82 -8.13
N LYS A 80 -16.18 42.35 -7.60
CA LYS A 80 -17.28 42.93 -8.40
C LYS A 80 -16.83 44.14 -9.21
N GLN A 81 -16.03 45.02 -8.61
CA GLN A 81 -15.50 46.19 -9.30
C GLN A 81 -14.50 45.80 -10.41
N LEU A 82 -13.65 44.80 -10.17
CA LEU A 82 -12.75 44.24 -11.20
C LEU A 82 -13.53 43.65 -12.37
N ALA A 83 -14.61 42.90 -12.10
CA ALA A 83 -15.48 42.33 -13.14
C ALA A 83 -16.11 43.43 -14.01
N ALA A 84 -16.63 44.49 -13.38
CA ALA A 84 -17.21 45.63 -14.06
C ALA A 84 -16.17 46.42 -14.90
N ALA A 85 -15.00 46.71 -14.32
CA ALA A 85 -13.95 47.47 -14.99
C ALA A 85 -13.31 46.71 -16.17
N LEU A 86 -13.30 45.39 -16.13
CA LEU A 86 -12.81 44.52 -17.20
C LEU A 86 -13.91 44.08 -18.18
N ASN A 87 -15.16 44.50 -17.95
CA ASN A 87 -16.34 44.12 -18.75
C ASN A 87 -16.53 42.60 -18.90
N VAL A 88 -16.37 41.86 -17.80
CA VAL A 88 -16.52 40.40 -17.74
C VAL A 88 -17.46 39.97 -16.60
N GLY A 89 -18.01 38.77 -16.70
CA GLY A 89 -18.76 38.17 -15.59
C GLY A 89 -17.86 37.73 -14.44
N ILE A 90 -18.40 37.67 -13.21
CA ILE A 90 -17.67 37.14 -12.04
C ILE A 90 -17.25 35.68 -12.28
N ASP A 91 -18.09 34.89 -12.96
CA ASP A 91 -17.80 33.51 -13.33
C ASP A 91 -16.60 33.41 -14.27
N GLN A 92 -16.40 34.40 -15.14
CA GLN A 92 -15.21 34.46 -15.98
C GLN A 92 -13.96 34.75 -15.15
N LEU A 93 -14.04 35.59 -14.10
CA LEU A 93 -12.91 35.84 -13.18
C LEU A 93 -12.54 34.60 -12.34
N LEU A 94 -13.55 33.83 -11.93
CA LEU A 94 -13.42 32.65 -11.07
C LEU A 94 -13.31 31.32 -11.83
N GLY A 95 -13.22 31.37 -13.17
CA GLY A 95 -13.19 30.16 -14.00
C GLY A 95 -12.06 29.19 -13.60
N ALA A 96 -12.32 27.90 -13.76
CA ALA A 96 -11.37 26.84 -13.44
C ALA A 96 -10.22 26.73 -14.46
N GLU A 97 -10.45 27.10 -15.73
CA GLU A 97 -9.48 26.88 -16.82
C GLU A 97 -8.54 28.08 -17.06
N PRO A 98 -7.21 27.89 -17.09
CA PRO A 98 -6.28 28.99 -17.33
C PRO A 98 -6.55 29.76 -18.64
N PRO A 99 -6.48 31.10 -18.65
CA PRO A 99 -6.87 31.91 -19.81
C PRO A 99 -5.90 31.83 -21.00
N SER A 100 -4.72 31.23 -20.84
CA SER A 100 -3.75 31.01 -21.91
C SER A 100 -2.72 29.96 -21.52
N ARG A 101 -2.06 29.33 -22.51
CA ARG A 101 -0.96 28.38 -22.29
C ARG A 101 0.14 28.96 -21.38
N ARG A 102 0.49 30.22 -21.59
CA ARG A 102 1.45 30.91 -20.72
C ARG A 102 0.93 31.05 -19.28
N ALA A 103 -0.33 31.46 -19.11
CA ALA A 103 -0.91 31.60 -17.78
C ALA A 103 -0.97 30.25 -17.04
N ALA A 104 -1.24 29.15 -17.75
CA ALA A 104 -1.17 27.81 -17.19
C ALA A 104 0.22 27.50 -16.61
N LEU A 105 1.28 27.71 -17.41
CA LEU A 105 2.67 27.50 -16.97
C LEU A 105 3.07 28.42 -15.80
N GLU A 106 2.61 29.68 -15.80
CA GLU A 106 2.87 30.63 -14.70
C GLU A 106 2.17 30.21 -13.40
N ILE A 107 0.96 29.65 -13.48
CA ILE A 107 0.22 29.13 -12.32
C ILE A 107 0.94 27.88 -11.79
N GLU A 108 1.30 26.96 -12.68
CA GLU A 108 1.93 25.70 -12.35
C GLU A 108 3.31 25.90 -11.70
N LEU A 109 4.16 26.75 -12.28
CA LEU A 109 5.45 27.11 -11.67
C LEU A 109 5.27 27.74 -10.29
N GLU A 110 4.30 28.64 -10.11
CA GLU A 110 4.03 29.26 -8.80
C GLU A 110 3.59 28.21 -7.78
N ARG A 111 2.76 27.24 -8.17
CA ARG A 111 2.34 26.13 -7.30
C ARG A 111 3.52 25.27 -6.90
N TYR A 112 4.37 24.86 -7.84
CA TYR A 112 5.59 24.12 -7.53
C TYR A 112 6.49 24.87 -6.54
N GLN A 113 6.73 26.17 -6.76
CA GLN A 113 7.57 27.01 -5.88
C GLN A 113 6.96 27.29 -4.49
N ARG A 114 5.68 26.99 -4.28
CA ARG A 114 5.00 27.02 -2.96
C ARG A 114 4.82 25.61 -2.39
N GLY A 115 5.16 24.57 -3.14
CA GLY A 115 5.02 23.19 -2.74
C GLY A 115 6.19 22.71 -1.85
N PRO A 116 5.96 21.68 -1.03
CA PRO A 116 6.96 21.15 -0.09
C PRO A 116 8.21 20.60 -0.78
N LEU A 117 8.07 20.10 -2.02
CA LEU A 117 9.19 19.61 -2.83
C LEU A 117 10.19 20.74 -3.16
N TYR A 118 9.72 21.91 -3.59
CA TYR A 118 10.62 23.00 -3.93
C TYR A 118 11.26 23.63 -2.68
N GLU A 119 10.53 23.66 -1.57
CA GLU A 119 11.04 24.12 -0.27
C GLU A 119 12.17 23.21 0.26
N SER A 120 12.04 21.89 0.14
CA SER A 120 13.06 20.95 0.61
C SER A 120 14.37 21.03 -0.18
N LEU A 121 14.31 21.42 -1.46
CA LEU A 121 15.49 21.63 -2.32
C LEU A 121 16.24 22.92 -1.99
N ASN A 122 15.66 23.81 -1.17
CA ASN A 122 16.23 25.12 -0.80
C ASN A 122 16.70 25.96 -2.01
N LEU A 123 15.94 25.89 -3.11
CA LEU A 123 16.24 26.62 -4.34
C LEU A 123 15.70 28.06 -4.29
N PRO A 124 16.38 29.02 -4.95
CA PRO A 124 15.85 30.36 -5.08
C PRO A 124 14.54 30.35 -5.89
N LYS A 125 13.57 31.18 -5.49
CA LYS A 125 12.32 31.34 -6.25
C LYS A 125 12.53 32.22 -7.48
N ILE A 126 12.12 31.72 -8.64
CA ILE A 126 12.06 32.43 -9.92
C ILE A 126 10.94 33.46 -9.87
N ARG A 127 11.27 34.70 -10.22
CA ARG A 127 10.30 35.79 -10.34
C ARG A 127 9.50 35.65 -11.62
N ILE A 128 8.24 35.27 -11.48
CA ILE A 128 7.31 35.13 -12.60
C ILE A 128 6.91 36.52 -13.11
N SER A 129 7.41 36.91 -14.28
CA SER A 129 7.10 38.18 -14.92
C SER A 129 6.88 38.01 -16.42
N SER A 130 6.29 39.00 -17.07
CA SER A 130 6.10 38.97 -18.53
C SER A 130 7.40 39.03 -19.33
N ARG A 131 8.54 39.29 -18.68
CA ARG A 131 9.86 39.27 -19.32
C ARG A 131 10.48 37.87 -19.32
N LEU A 132 9.93 36.93 -18.55
CA LEU A 132 10.43 35.54 -18.53
C LEU A 132 10.05 34.86 -19.85
N PRO A 133 11.02 34.43 -20.68
CA PRO A 133 10.73 33.78 -21.95
C PRO A 133 9.86 32.52 -21.78
N LEU A 134 9.06 32.19 -22.80
CA LEU A 134 8.09 31.10 -22.73
C LEU A 134 8.78 29.72 -22.71
N ASP A 135 9.82 29.55 -23.52
CA ASP A 135 10.70 28.38 -23.54
C ASP A 135 11.35 28.10 -22.17
N VAL A 136 11.74 29.14 -21.44
CA VAL A 136 12.26 29.00 -20.07
C VAL A 136 11.17 28.55 -19.10
N LEU A 137 9.95 29.08 -19.21
CA LEU A 137 8.80 28.62 -18.41
C LEU A 137 8.49 27.15 -18.70
N GLU A 138 8.45 26.77 -19.98
CA GLU A 138 8.20 25.39 -20.41
C GLU A 138 9.28 24.43 -19.90
N SER A 139 10.55 24.80 -20.07
CA SER A 139 11.68 24.03 -19.58
C SER A 139 11.66 23.86 -18.06
N GLN A 140 11.37 24.93 -17.32
CA GLN A 140 11.39 24.89 -15.87
C GLN A 140 10.22 24.08 -15.29
N VAL A 141 9.01 24.24 -15.84
CA VAL A 141 7.85 23.44 -15.45
C VAL A 141 8.07 21.98 -15.83
N GLY A 142 8.53 21.70 -17.06
CA GLY A 142 8.83 20.34 -17.50
C GLY A 142 9.90 19.66 -16.65
N LEU A 143 10.95 20.38 -16.26
CA LEU A 143 11.98 19.86 -15.34
C LEU A 143 11.40 19.52 -13.96
N LEU A 144 10.54 20.38 -13.41
CA LEU A 144 9.91 20.14 -12.10
C LEU A 144 8.94 18.96 -12.15
N GLN A 145 8.14 18.84 -13.22
CA GLN A 145 7.29 17.68 -13.49
C GLN A 145 8.12 16.40 -13.59
N GLU A 146 9.22 16.41 -14.35
CA GLU A 146 10.09 15.24 -14.50
C GLU A 146 10.85 14.90 -13.21
N LEU A 147 11.21 15.90 -12.41
CA LEU A 147 11.82 15.69 -11.11
C LEU A 147 10.83 15.07 -10.13
N GLU A 148 9.60 15.60 -10.06
CA GLU A 148 8.52 15.03 -9.27
C GLU A 148 8.20 13.60 -9.74
N ARG A 149 8.10 13.36 -11.05
CA ARG A 149 7.92 12.01 -11.62
C ARG A 149 9.04 11.07 -11.21
N LYS A 150 10.31 11.46 -11.38
CA LYS A 150 11.47 10.64 -11.01
C LYS A 150 11.57 10.40 -9.51
N LEU A 151 11.24 11.39 -8.69
CA LEU A 151 11.18 11.22 -7.25
C LEU A 151 10.04 10.28 -6.88
N ASN A 152 8.85 10.42 -7.46
CA ASN A 152 7.73 9.50 -7.27
C ASN A 152 8.05 8.08 -7.77
N GLU A 153 8.86 7.94 -8.82
CA GLU A 153 9.40 6.64 -9.27
C GLU A 153 10.46 6.08 -8.30
N GLN A 154 11.13 6.95 -7.54
CA GLN A 154 12.09 6.61 -6.47
C GLN A 154 11.46 6.54 -5.07
N VAL A 155 10.16 6.88 -4.91
CA VAL A 155 9.37 6.98 -3.64
C VAL A 155 9.02 5.61 -3.04
N ALA A 156 9.97 4.69 -3.06
CA ALA A 156 10.10 3.80 -1.93
C ALA A 156 11.51 3.94 -1.39
N THR A 157 11.81 5.09 -0.79
CA THR A 157 12.87 5.07 0.21
C THR A 157 12.46 4.00 1.23
N PRO A 158 13.37 3.08 1.62
CA PRO A 158 13.03 2.04 2.59
C PRO A 158 12.39 2.60 3.87
N GLU A 159 12.73 3.84 4.25
CA GLU A 159 12.18 4.52 5.42
C GLU A 159 10.72 4.98 5.25
N GLU A 160 10.34 5.57 4.12
CA GLU A 160 8.94 5.95 3.86
C GLU A 160 8.04 4.72 3.79
N ALA A 161 8.52 3.65 3.13
CA ALA A 161 7.81 2.39 3.08
C ALA A 161 7.62 1.77 4.47
N ARG A 162 8.64 1.82 5.33
CA ARG A 162 8.54 1.35 6.72
C ARG A 162 7.54 2.16 7.54
N ARG A 163 7.56 3.49 7.42
CA ARG A 163 6.62 4.37 8.13
C ARG A 163 5.17 4.09 7.72
N ALA A 164 4.89 4.03 6.42
CA ALA A 164 3.56 3.73 5.90
C ALA A 164 3.06 2.35 6.36
N ASN A 165 3.92 1.32 6.36
CA ASN A 165 3.57 0.01 6.90
C ASN A 165 3.27 0.06 8.41
N GLY A 166 4.04 0.83 9.19
CA GLY A 166 3.81 1.03 10.61
C GLY A 166 2.47 1.70 10.92
N GLU A 167 2.15 2.80 10.24
CA GLU A 167 0.87 3.52 10.38
C GLU A 167 -0.32 2.65 10.00
N LEU A 168 -0.21 1.89 8.90
CA LEU A 168 -1.25 0.98 8.46
C LEU A 168 -1.49 -0.15 9.47
N ARG A 169 -0.42 -0.74 10.01
CA ARG A 169 -0.53 -1.76 11.08
C ARG A 169 -1.17 -1.19 12.35
N ALA A 170 -0.85 0.05 12.72
CA ALA A 170 -1.48 0.71 13.87
C ALA A 170 -2.99 0.87 13.67
N MET A 171 -3.41 1.37 12.52
CA MET A 171 -4.83 1.50 12.14
C MET A 171 -5.55 0.14 12.12
N MET A 172 -4.92 -0.89 11.54
CA MET A 172 -5.45 -2.25 11.54
C MET A 172 -5.61 -2.79 12.96
N ARG A 173 -4.65 -2.53 13.86
CA ARG A 173 -4.73 -2.96 15.26
C ARG A 173 -5.89 -2.29 16.00
N GLU A 174 -6.02 -0.97 15.86
CA GLU A 174 -7.06 -0.16 16.51
C GLU A 174 -8.47 -0.64 16.11
N ARG A 175 -8.66 -1.02 14.84
CA ARG A 175 -9.92 -1.54 14.32
C ARG A 175 -10.13 -3.04 14.55
N GLY A 176 -9.20 -3.74 15.23
CA GLY A 176 -9.24 -5.20 15.33
C GLY A 176 -9.21 -5.90 13.97
N ASN A 177 -8.60 -5.25 12.97
CA ASN A 177 -8.47 -5.66 11.58
C ASN A 177 -9.80 -5.95 10.87
N TYR A 178 -10.87 -5.29 11.31
CA TYR A 178 -12.20 -5.38 10.73
C TYR A 178 -12.62 -4.05 10.11
N PHE A 179 -13.10 -4.08 8.86
CA PHE A 179 -13.44 -2.92 8.06
C PHE A 179 -14.87 -3.05 7.52
N PRO A 180 -15.90 -2.58 8.26
CA PRO A 180 -17.30 -2.76 7.89
C PRO A 180 -17.64 -2.16 6.52
N GLU A 181 -16.94 -1.11 6.11
CA GLU A 181 -17.10 -0.49 4.79
C GLU A 181 -16.78 -1.47 3.65
N TYR A 182 -15.74 -2.29 3.79
CA TYR A 182 -15.34 -3.27 2.77
C TYR A 182 -16.24 -4.50 2.79
N GLU A 183 -16.69 -4.93 3.98
CA GLU A 183 -17.67 -6.00 4.12
C GLU A 183 -19.00 -5.64 3.46
N ALA A 184 -19.48 -4.41 3.66
CA ALA A 184 -20.72 -3.94 3.07
C ALA A 184 -20.65 -3.93 1.54
N GLU A 185 -19.56 -3.48 0.94
CA GLU A 185 -19.37 -3.51 -0.52
C GLU A 185 -19.25 -4.96 -1.03
N ALA A 186 -18.51 -5.83 -0.34
CA ALA A 186 -18.39 -7.23 -0.74
C ALA A 186 -19.78 -7.92 -0.72
N GLN A 187 -20.57 -7.66 0.32
CA GLN A 187 -21.92 -8.21 0.45
C GLN A 187 -22.87 -7.69 -0.64
N LYS A 188 -22.77 -6.40 -1.02
CA LYS A 188 -23.56 -5.83 -2.14
C LYS A 188 -23.24 -6.55 -3.45
N VAL A 189 -21.95 -6.76 -3.74
CA VAL A 189 -21.51 -7.45 -4.94
C VAL A 189 -21.99 -8.90 -4.97
N LEU A 190 -21.85 -9.64 -3.87
CA LEU A 190 -22.32 -11.03 -3.76
C LEU A 190 -23.84 -11.15 -3.91
N LYS A 191 -24.61 -10.21 -3.33
CA LYS A 191 -26.07 -10.17 -3.47
C LYS A 191 -26.48 -9.91 -4.92
N GLY A 192 -25.73 -9.10 -5.66
CA GLY A 192 -25.97 -8.81 -7.07
C GLY A 192 -25.91 -10.04 -7.98
N VAL A 193 -25.09 -11.03 -7.62
CA VAL A 193 -24.94 -12.29 -8.39
C VAL A 193 -25.72 -13.46 -7.79
N GLY A 194 -26.55 -13.21 -6.76
CA GLY A 194 -27.35 -14.25 -6.12
C GLY A 194 -26.53 -15.32 -5.40
N TYR A 195 -25.31 -15.02 -4.97
CA TYR A 195 -24.50 -15.96 -4.19
C TYR A 195 -25.18 -16.27 -2.84
N THR A 196 -25.29 -17.55 -2.51
CA THR A 196 -25.96 -18.02 -1.28
C THR A 196 -24.99 -18.65 -0.28
N SER A 197 -24.17 -19.63 -0.69
CA SER A 197 -23.23 -20.32 0.19
C SER A 197 -22.16 -21.11 -0.58
N GLY A 198 -21.08 -21.48 0.12
CA GLY A 198 -20.03 -22.36 -0.40
C GLY A 198 -18.88 -21.64 -1.13
N PRO A 199 -17.90 -22.38 -1.67
CA PRO A 199 -16.79 -21.78 -2.40
C PRO A 199 -17.24 -20.97 -3.61
N LEU A 200 -16.63 -19.79 -3.84
CA LEU A 200 -16.84 -19.05 -5.07
C LEU A 200 -16.23 -19.82 -6.24
N SER A 201 -17.10 -20.26 -7.15
CA SER A 201 -16.71 -20.89 -8.40
C SER A 201 -16.21 -19.84 -9.40
N GLN A 202 -15.47 -20.28 -10.42
CA GLN A 202 -15.06 -19.40 -11.51
C GLN A 202 -16.25 -18.78 -12.26
N HIS A 203 -17.38 -19.50 -12.35
CA HIS A 203 -18.60 -19.00 -12.97
C HIS A 203 -19.18 -17.82 -12.20
N VAL A 204 -19.32 -17.93 -10.88
CA VAL A 204 -19.82 -16.84 -10.04
C VAL A 204 -18.91 -15.61 -10.12
N ILE A 205 -17.59 -15.81 -10.21
CA ILE A 205 -16.65 -14.69 -10.37
C ILE A 205 -16.80 -14.01 -11.74
N ALA A 206 -17.08 -14.78 -12.80
CA ALA A 206 -17.42 -14.22 -14.09
C ALA A 206 -18.74 -13.44 -14.04
N ASP A 207 -19.76 -13.96 -13.36
CA ASP A 207 -21.03 -13.26 -13.13
C ASP A 207 -20.82 -11.95 -12.35
N ILE A 208 -19.90 -11.94 -11.39
CA ILE A 208 -19.52 -10.71 -10.66
C ILE A 208 -18.94 -9.68 -11.62
N ALA A 209 -18.00 -10.10 -12.48
CA ALA A 209 -17.41 -9.21 -13.47
C ALA A 209 -18.47 -8.65 -14.43
N GLU A 210 -19.36 -9.51 -14.94
CA GLU A 210 -20.43 -9.14 -15.86
C GLU A 210 -21.46 -8.20 -15.20
N ASN A 211 -21.87 -8.46 -13.96
CA ASN A 211 -22.75 -7.60 -13.19
C ASN A 211 -22.11 -6.22 -12.91
N LEU A 212 -20.79 -6.14 -12.81
CA LEU A 212 -20.04 -4.88 -12.72
C LEU A 212 -19.77 -4.24 -14.10
N GLY A 213 -20.27 -4.85 -15.18
CA GLY A 213 -20.18 -4.37 -16.56
C GLY A 213 -18.85 -4.68 -17.25
N PHE A 214 -18.04 -5.60 -16.72
CA PHE A 214 -16.75 -6.00 -17.29
C PHE A 214 -16.82 -7.33 -18.03
N THR A 215 -16.03 -7.44 -19.09
CA THR A 215 -15.77 -8.71 -19.78
C THR A 215 -14.37 -9.23 -19.45
N LEU A 216 -14.24 -10.55 -19.29
CA LEU A 216 -12.97 -11.21 -18.95
C LEU A 216 -12.26 -11.70 -20.20
N HIS A 217 -10.96 -11.39 -20.33
CA HIS A 217 -10.12 -11.77 -21.47
C HIS A 217 -8.85 -12.44 -20.98
N HIS A 218 -8.64 -13.70 -21.37
CA HIS A 218 -7.42 -14.41 -21.06
C HIS A 218 -6.41 -14.24 -22.19
N VAL A 219 -5.23 -13.69 -21.89
CA VAL A 219 -4.19 -13.38 -22.88
C VAL A 219 -2.82 -13.93 -22.46
N GLY A 220 -1.97 -14.24 -23.44
CA GLY A 220 -0.64 -14.80 -23.21
C GLY A 220 0.48 -13.75 -23.08
N ASP A 221 0.20 -12.51 -23.45
CA ASP A 221 1.16 -11.44 -23.72
C ASP A 221 0.99 -10.23 -22.79
N LEU A 222 0.51 -10.45 -21.56
CA LEU A 222 0.52 -9.39 -20.54
C LEU A 222 1.95 -8.86 -20.31
N PRO A 223 2.12 -7.54 -20.11
CA PRO A 223 3.41 -6.97 -19.72
C PRO A 223 3.99 -7.70 -18.50
N HIS A 224 5.27 -8.06 -18.55
CA HIS A 224 5.93 -8.87 -17.52
C HIS A 224 5.88 -8.28 -16.11
N SER A 225 5.68 -6.96 -15.97
CA SER A 225 5.54 -6.25 -14.70
C SER A 225 4.13 -6.29 -14.11
N THR A 226 3.13 -6.79 -14.85
CA THR A 226 1.71 -6.77 -14.46
C THR A 226 1.14 -8.17 -14.30
N ARG A 227 0.22 -8.33 -13.34
CA ARG A 227 -0.49 -9.60 -13.10
C ARG A 227 -1.87 -9.63 -13.75
N SER A 228 -2.47 -8.46 -13.93
CA SER A 228 -3.72 -8.21 -14.63
C SER A 228 -3.73 -6.77 -15.13
N VAL A 229 -4.53 -6.49 -16.16
CA VAL A 229 -4.76 -5.14 -16.68
C VAL A 229 -6.25 -4.89 -16.77
N THR A 230 -6.73 -3.82 -16.13
CA THR A 230 -8.13 -3.40 -16.20
C THR A 230 -8.28 -2.21 -17.14
N ASP A 231 -8.96 -2.43 -18.27
CA ASP A 231 -9.36 -1.41 -19.21
C ASP A 231 -10.72 -0.83 -18.80
N LEU A 232 -10.69 0.35 -18.18
CA LEU A 232 -11.89 1.07 -17.75
C LEU A 232 -12.65 1.71 -18.92
N LYS A 233 -11.99 1.96 -20.06
CA LYS A 233 -12.61 2.60 -21.23
C LYS A 233 -13.53 1.62 -21.96
N ASN A 234 -13.04 0.41 -22.22
CA ASN A 234 -13.80 -0.62 -22.93
C ASN A 234 -14.43 -1.67 -21.99
N ARG A 235 -14.26 -1.50 -20.68
CA ARG A 235 -14.75 -2.41 -19.63
C ARG A 235 -14.27 -3.85 -19.83
N ARG A 236 -12.95 -4.02 -19.88
CA ARG A 236 -12.29 -5.33 -20.08
C ARG A 236 -11.26 -5.59 -19.00
N ILE A 237 -11.17 -6.82 -18.54
CA ILE A 237 -10.10 -7.26 -17.62
C ILE A 237 -9.28 -8.32 -18.32
N TYR A 238 -7.99 -8.04 -18.51
CA TYR A 238 -7.03 -8.95 -19.11
C TYR A 238 -6.29 -9.72 -18.01
N LEU A 239 -6.31 -11.03 -18.11
CA LEU A 239 -5.69 -11.96 -17.16
C LEU A 239 -4.71 -12.88 -17.90
N THR A 240 -3.58 -13.18 -17.28
CA THR A 240 -2.67 -14.20 -17.81
C THR A 240 -3.20 -15.61 -17.52
N GLN A 241 -2.99 -16.54 -18.45
CA GLN A 241 -3.23 -17.98 -18.23
C GLN A 241 -2.11 -18.66 -17.42
N SER A 242 -1.34 -17.91 -16.64
CA SER A 242 -0.13 -18.45 -16.01
C SER A 242 -0.46 -19.56 -15.01
N GLN A 243 0.04 -20.78 -15.27
CA GLN A 243 -0.01 -21.94 -14.36
C GLN A 243 0.98 -21.84 -13.18
N ARG A 244 1.51 -20.65 -12.87
CA ARG A 244 2.43 -20.50 -11.74
C ARG A 244 1.66 -20.67 -10.44
N GLN A 245 1.99 -21.73 -9.70
CA GLN A 245 1.32 -22.20 -8.47
C GLN A 245 1.27 -21.19 -7.31
N ASP A 246 1.99 -20.07 -7.40
CA ASP A 246 2.18 -19.16 -6.25
C ASP A 246 0.91 -18.37 -5.87
N HIS A 247 -0.07 -18.19 -6.78
CA HIS A 247 -1.26 -17.37 -6.49
C HIS A 247 -2.55 -17.91 -7.11
N ASP A 248 -3.65 -17.82 -6.36
CA ASP A 248 -4.98 -18.14 -6.84
C ASP A 248 -5.43 -17.11 -7.90
N PRO A 249 -5.72 -17.53 -9.15
CA PRO A 249 -6.17 -16.63 -10.21
C PRO A 249 -7.46 -15.89 -9.86
N ARG A 250 -8.30 -16.48 -8.98
CA ARG A 250 -9.53 -15.83 -8.48
C ARG A 250 -9.19 -14.57 -7.69
N SER A 251 -8.19 -14.64 -6.82
CA SER A 251 -7.78 -13.50 -5.99
C SER A 251 -7.28 -12.32 -6.84
N VAL A 252 -6.54 -12.58 -7.92
CA VAL A 252 -6.03 -11.53 -8.81
C VAL A 252 -7.17 -10.78 -9.50
N LEU A 253 -8.18 -11.51 -10.00
CA LEU A 253 -9.35 -10.92 -10.63
C LEU A 253 -10.19 -10.12 -9.63
N LEU A 254 -10.44 -10.68 -8.44
CA LEU A 254 -11.23 -10.01 -7.39
C LEU A 254 -10.53 -8.74 -6.87
N GLN A 255 -9.20 -8.74 -6.78
CA GLN A 255 -8.42 -7.54 -6.45
C GLN A 255 -8.56 -6.45 -7.53
N ALA A 256 -8.50 -6.84 -8.80
CA ALA A 256 -8.68 -5.91 -9.93
C ALA A 256 -10.08 -5.27 -9.93
N LEU A 257 -11.12 -6.06 -9.64
CA LEU A 257 -12.48 -5.56 -9.45
C LEU A 257 -12.59 -4.70 -8.19
N GLY A 258 -11.88 -5.04 -7.12
CA GLY A 258 -11.84 -4.27 -5.87
C GLY A 258 -11.38 -2.83 -6.07
N HIS A 259 -10.38 -2.56 -6.93
CA HIS A 259 -9.99 -1.19 -7.26
C HIS A 259 -11.15 -0.37 -7.85
N TYR A 260 -11.98 -1.00 -8.69
CA TYR A 260 -13.13 -0.34 -9.29
C TYR A 260 -14.26 -0.12 -8.27
N VAL A 261 -14.62 -1.16 -7.51
CA VAL A 261 -15.74 -1.11 -6.55
C VAL A 261 -15.45 -0.13 -5.41
N LEU A 262 -14.22 -0.10 -4.91
CA LEU A 262 -13.82 0.79 -3.83
C LEU A 262 -13.51 2.23 -4.31
N GLY A 263 -13.65 2.51 -5.61
CA GLY A 263 -13.42 3.85 -6.17
C GLY A 263 -11.97 4.32 -6.05
N HIS A 264 -11.00 3.41 -6.14
CA HIS A 264 -9.59 3.77 -6.02
C HIS A 264 -9.12 4.62 -7.22
N GLU A 265 -8.40 5.70 -6.91
CA GLU A 265 -7.72 6.55 -7.89
C GLU A 265 -6.22 6.22 -7.94
N THR A 266 -5.50 6.80 -8.90
CA THR A 266 -4.03 6.66 -8.96
C THR A 266 -3.41 7.11 -7.63
N PRO A 267 -2.63 6.25 -6.95
CA PRO A 267 -2.01 6.60 -5.68
C PRO A 267 -1.13 7.85 -5.79
N ARG A 268 -1.27 8.78 -4.83
CA ARG A 268 -0.49 10.03 -4.81
C ARG A 268 0.87 9.86 -4.14
N ASN A 269 0.99 8.85 -3.28
CA ASN A 269 2.20 8.51 -2.53
C ASN A 269 2.22 7.00 -2.22
N TYR A 270 3.31 6.53 -1.61
CA TYR A 270 3.48 5.13 -1.26
C TYR A 270 2.44 4.63 -0.23
N GLY A 271 2.08 5.46 0.75
CA GLY A 271 1.08 5.15 1.76
C GLY A 271 -0.30 4.89 1.16
N ASP A 272 -0.74 5.76 0.26
CA ASP A 272 -1.99 5.60 -0.51
C ASP A 272 -1.97 4.29 -1.30
N PHE A 273 -0.86 3.97 -1.97
CA PHE A 273 -0.70 2.71 -2.71
C PHE A 273 -0.85 1.49 -1.80
N LEU A 274 -0.18 1.51 -0.64
CA LEU A 274 -0.22 0.42 0.32
C LEU A 274 -1.63 0.26 0.93
N ALA A 275 -2.29 1.36 1.29
CA ALA A 275 -3.65 1.37 1.82
C ALA A 275 -4.63 0.79 0.81
N GLN A 276 -4.58 1.24 -0.45
CA GLN A 276 -5.42 0.70 -1.52
C GLN A 276 -5.16 -0.81 -1.73
N ARG A 277 -3.90 -1.24 -1.68
CA ARG A 277 -3.54 -2.66 -1.80
C ARG A 277 -4.07 -3.51 -0.65
N VAL A 278 -4.03 -3.01 0.59
CA VAL A 278 -4.63 -3.72 1.72
C VAL A 278 -6.14 -3.77 1.61
N ALA A 279 -6.78 -2.68 1.19
CA ALA A 279 -8.22 -2.62 0.98
C ALA A 279 -8.69 -3.61 -0.11
N THR A 280 -8.00 -3.69 -1.26
CA THR A 280 -8.38 -4.65 -2.31
C THR A 280 -8.11 -6.10 -1.92
N ASN A 281 -7.05 -6.38 -1.15
CA ASN A 281 -6.82 -7.71 -0.60
C ASN A 281 -7.89 -8.12 0.40
N TYR A 282 -8.29 -7.21 1.29
CA TYR A 282 -9.38 -7.43 2.24
C TYR A 282 -10.69 -7.71 1.49
N PHE A 283 -11.04 -6.84 0.54
CA PHE A 283 -12.25 -6.97 -0.26
C PHE A 283 -12.29 -8.29 -1.04
N ALA A 284 -11.19 -8.68 -1.70
CA ALA A 284 -11.11 -9.96 -2.40
C ALA A 284 -11.27 -11.15 -1.45
N ALA A 285 -10.69 -11.10 -0.25
CA ALA A 285 -10.88 -12.12 0.77
C ALA A 285 -12.33 -12.14 1.30
N ALA A 286 -12.98 -10.99 1.44
CA ALA A 286 -14.38 -10.88 1.84
C ALA A 286 -15.33 -11.44 0.79
N LEU A 287 -15.00 -11.33 -0.50
CA LEU A 287 -15.74 -11.99 -1.57
C LEU A 287 -15.56 -13.50 -1.54
N LEU A 288 -14.32 -13.99 -1.38
CA LEU A 288 -14.02 -15.43 -1.33
C LEU A 288 -14.56 -16.13 -0.08
N LEU A 289 -14.56 -15.42 1.05
CA LEU A 289 -15.00 -15.90 2.36
C LEU A 289 -16.03 -14.89 2.95
N PRO A 290 -17.29 -14.95 2.50
CA PRO A 290 -18.32 -13.98 2.87
C PRO A 290 -18.54 -13.93 4.38
N GLU A 291 -18.63 -12.72 4.93
CA GLU A 291 -18.70 -12.47 6.38
C GLU A 291 -19.71 -13.38 7.08
N HIS A 292 -20.97 -13.39 6.64
CA HIS A 292 -22.02 -14.18 7.28
C HIS A 292 -21.71 -15.68 7.29
N ALA A 293 -21.34 -16.24 6.13
CA ALA A 293 -21.05 -17.67 6.01
C ALA A 293 -19.82 -18.09 6.82
N THR A 294 -18.76 -17.29 6.78
CA THR A 294 -17.52 -17.56 7.52
C THR A 294 -17.70 -17.37 9.02
N VAL A 295 -18.44 -16.35 9.47
CA VAL A 295 -18.75 -16.14 10.89
C VAL A 295 -19.63 -17.26 11.43
N GLU A 296 -20.66 -17.68 10.69
CA GLU A 296 -21.51 -18.81 11.10
C GLU A 296 -20.68 -20.09 11.25
N PHE A 297 -19.81 -20.39 10.27
CA PHE A 297 -18.88 -21.51 10.32
C PHE A 297 -17.98 -21.44 11.57
N LEU A 298 -17.35 -20.30 11.81
CA LEU A 298 -16.46 -20.08 12.94
C LEU A 298 -17.17 -20.13 14.29
N GLN A 299 -18.41 -19.65 14.39
CA GLN A 299 -19.21 -19.73 15.61
C GLN A 299 -19.57 -21.17 15.96
N LYS A 300 -19.95 -21.98 14.96
CA LYS A 300 -20.17 -23.42 15.15
C LYS A 300 -18.89 -24.12 15.61
N ALA A 301 -17.75 -23.85 14.96
CA ALA A 301 -16.45 -24.40 15.36
C ALA A 301 -16.05 -23.94 16.78
N LYS A 302 -16.29 -22.68 17.13
CA LYS A 302 -16.04 -22.15 18.49
C LYS A 302 -16.89 -22.87 19.54
N ALA A 303 -18.18 -23.10 19.28
CA ALA A 303 -19.06 -23.82 20.19
C ALA A 303 -18.60 -25.27 20.40
N ALA A 304 -18.13 -25.93 19.34
CA ALA A 304 -17.51 -27.27 19.41
C ALA A 304 -16.09 -27.27 20.01
N LYS A 305 -15.47 -26.08 20.16
CA LYS A 305 -14.08 -25.89 20.56
C LYS A 305 -13.06 -26.51 19.59
N GLU A 306 -13.34 -26.38 18.29
CA GLU A 306 -12.58 -26.97 17.20
C GLU A 306 -12.18 -25.95 16.12
N ILE A 307 -11.94 -24.69 16.49
CA ILE A 307 -11.45 -23.70 15.52
C ILE A 307 -10.10 -24.18 14.96
N ALA A 308 -10.03 -24.30 13.63
CA ALA A 308 -8.82 -24.60 12.87
C ALA A 308 -8.84 -23.80 11.56
N VAL A 309 -7.69 -23.28 11.13
CA VAL A 309 -7.59 -22.45 9.91
C VAL A 309 -7.71 -23.33 8.66
N GLU A 310 -7.26 -24.58 8.74
CA GLU A 310 -7.37 -25.60 7.71
C GLU A 310 -8.83 -25.91 7.37
N ASP A 311 -9.69 -25.96 8.38
CA ASP A 311 -11.11 -26.23 8.16
C ASP A 311 -11.77 -25.05 7.39
N ILE A 312 -11.32 -23.81 7.61
CA ILE A 312 -11.74 -22.63 6.82
C ILE A 312 -11.22 -22.74 5.38
N ARG A 313 -9.93 -23.08 5.23
CA ARG A 313 -9.28 -23.28 3.93
C ARG A 313 -10.06 -24.27 3.09
N ASP A 314 -10.42 -25.41 3.68
CA ASP A 314 -11.09 -26.51 3.00
C ASP A 314 -12.57 -26.21 2.73
N ALA A 315 -13.28 -25.59 3.69
CA ALA A 315 -14.69 -25.23 3.54
C ALA A 315 -14.95 -24.20 2.43
N PHE A 316 -14.03 -23.25 2.23
CA PHE A 316 -14.14 -22.19 1.22
C PHE A 316 -13.24 -22.42 0.00
N ALA A 317 -12.48 -23.52 -0.02
CA ALA A 317 -11.52 -23.90 -1.05
C ALA A 317 -10.54 -22.76 -1.41
N VAL A 318 -9.91 -22.13 -0.41
CA VAL A 318 -8.92 -21.04 -0.58
C VAL A 318 -7.52 -21.49 -0.16
N SER A 319 -6.49 -20.64 -0.30
CA SER A 319 -5.17 -20.93 0.28
C SER A 319 -5.16 -20.79 1.81
N TYR A 320 -4.20 -21.43 2.49
CA TYR A 320 -4.05 -21.28 3.94
C TYR A 320 -3.77 -19.82 4.32
N GLU A 321 -2.95 -19.10 3.55
CA GLU A 321 -2.68 -17.67 3.75
C GLU A 321 -3.97 -16.82 3.67
N THR A 322 -4.84 -17.10 2.70
CA THR A 322 -6.11 -16.36 2.53
C THR A 322 -7.06 -16.66 3.71
N ALA A 323 -7.17 -17.93 4.11
CA ALA A 323 -7.96 -18.34 5.27
C ALA A 323 -7.44 -17.72 6.58
N ALA A 324 -6.12 -17.71 6.79
CA ALA A 324 -5.47 -17.12 7.94
C ALA A 324 -5.72 -15.60 8.01
N HIS A 325 -5.55 -14.87 6.90
CA HIS A 325 -5.87 -13.45 6.85
C HIS A 325 -7.34 -13.18 7.13
N ARG A 326 -8.25 -13.93 6.49
CA ARG A 326 -9.68 -13.77 6.76
C ARG A 326 -10.03 -14.04 8.22
N PHE A 327 -9.43 -15.06 8.83
CA PHE A 327 -9.58 -15.32 10.25
C PHE A 327 -9.17 -14.10 11.09
N THR A 328 -8.02 -13.46 10.79
CA THR A 328 -7.61 -12.23 11.49
C THR A 328 -8.57 -11.06 11.31
N ASN A 329 -9.33 -11.00 10.21
CA ASN A 329 -10.31 -9.95 9.98
C ASN A 329 -11.58 -10.12 10.83
N LEU A 330 -11.96 -11.36 11.12
CA LEU A 330 -13.25 -11.68 11.74
C LEU A 330 -13.12 -12.07 13.23
N ALA A 331 -11.97 -12.59 13.65
CA ALA A 331 -11.78 -13.18 14.98
C ALA A 331 -12.08 -12.21 16.12
N THR A 332 -11.57 -10.98 16.04
CA THR A 332 -11.74 -10.01 17.12
C THR A 332 -13.15 -9.46 17.17
N LYS A 333 -13.72 -9.06 16.03
CA LYS A 333 -15.06 -8.48 15.96
C LYS A 333 -16.18 -9.47 16.28
N HIS A 334 -16.14 -10.68 15.72
CA HIS A 334 -17.26 -11.63 15.80
C HIS A 334 -17.06 -12.75 16.81
N LEU A 335 -15.80 -13.08 17.16
CA LEU A 335 -15.51 -14.13 18.13
C LEU A 335 -14.97 -13.58 19.45
N GLY A 336 -14.61 -12.29 19.54
CA GLY A 336 -13.97 -11.74 20.73
C GLY A 336 -12.63 -12.40 21.05
N ILE A 337 -11.91 -12.85 20.01
CA ILE A 337 -10.60 -13.48 20.12
C ILE A 337 -9.58 -12.52 19.51
N THR A 338 -8.61 -12.08 20.31
CA THR A 338 -7.42 -11.39 19.80
C THR A 338 -6.43 -12.42 19.25
N THR A 339 -5.69 -12.02 18.21
CA THR A 339 -4.79 -12.92 17.48
C THR A 339 -3.60 -12.17 16.90
N HIS A 340 -2.59 -12.94 16.52
CA HIS A 340 -1.53 -12.49 15.64
C HIS A 340 -1.32 -13.47 14.47
N PHE A 341 -0.80 -12.92 13.38
CA PHE A 341 -0.41 -13.63 12.18
C PHE A 341 1.05 -13.35 11.87
N GLN A 342 1.77 -14.36 11.40
CA GLN A 342 3.15 -14.22 10.98
C GLN A 342 3.45 -15.08 9.75
N LYS A 343 4.03 -14.46 8.72
CA LYS A 343 4.64 -15.15 7.57
C LYS A 343 6.15 -15.03 7.67
N THR A 344 6.84 -16.15 7.82
CA THR A 344 8.30 -16.19 8.04
C THR A 344 8.97 -17.07 6.99
N HIS A 345 10.06 -16.62 6.41
CA HIS A 345 10.86 -17.46 5.52
C HIS A 345 11.67 -18.50 6.32
N GLN A 346 12.10 -19.61 5.70
CA GLN A 346 12.94 -20.63 6.36
C GLN A 346 14.24 -20.09 6.98
N SER A 347 14.79 -18.98 6.46
CA SER A 347 15.94 -18.28 7.07
C SER A 347 15.58 -17.56 8.38
N GLY A 348 14.31 -17.45 8.70
CA GLY A 348 13.77 -16.85 9.90
C GLY A 348 13.37 -15.38 9.78
N ILE A 349 13.46 -14.80 8.58
CA ILE A 349 13.06 -13.42 8.34
C ILE A 349 11.54 -13.30 8.24
N ILE A 350 10.97 -12.32 8.94
CA ILE A 350 9.55 -11.98 8.89
C ILE A 350 9.26 -11.20 7.61
N TYR A 351 8.32 -11.70 6.81
CA TYR A 351 7.87 -11.07 5.56
C TYR A 351 6.56 -10.30 5.75
N LYS A 352 5.70 -10.78 6.65
CA LYS A 352 4.42 -10.17 6.95
C LYS A 352 4.02 -10.51 8.37
N ALA A 353 3.55 -9.53 9.11
CA ALA A 353 3.04 -9.73 10.45
C ALA A 353 1.80 -8.87 10.70
N TYR A 354 0.92 -9.36 11.56
CA TYR A 354 -0.21 -8.61 12.10
C TYR A 354 -0.44 -9.06 13.54
N GLU A 355 -0.83 -8.15 14.41
CA GLU A 355 -1.15 -8.46 15.79
C GLU A 355 -2.13 -7.47 16.41
N ASN A 356 -2.98 -7.98 17.28
CA ASN A 356 -3.80 -7.18 18.20
C ASN A 356 -3.97 -7.81 19.59
N ASP A 357 -3.10 -8.74 19.94
CA ASP A 357 -3.22 -9.58 21.13
C ASP A 357 -2.14 -9.36 22.19
N GLY A 358 -1.25 -8.39 21.97
CA GLY A 358 -0.19 -8.02 22.89
C GLY A 358 1.15 -8.69 22.61
N VAL A 359 1.27 -9.54 21.57
CA VAL A 359 2.57 -10.09 21.19
C VAL A 359 3.53 -8.98 20.78
N ALA A 360 4.78 -9.08 21.25
CA ALA A 360 5.85 -8.18 20.88
C ALA A 360 6.72 -8.81 19.78
N PHE A 361 6.47 -8.43 18.53
CA PHE A 361 7.34 -8.79 17.42
C PHE A 361 8.67 -8.01 17.47
N PRO A 362 9.77 -8.59 16.97
CA PRO A 362 11.03 -7.88 16.83
C PRO A 362 10.87 -6.71 15.86
N GLN A 363 11.40 -5.55 16.25
CA GLN A 363 11.33 -4.31 15.48
C GLN A 363 12.75 -3.73 15.32
N ASP A 364 13.00 -3.04 14.22
CA ASP A 364 14.18 -2.20 14.06
C ASP A 364 14.04 -0.85 14.79
N HIS A 365 15.04 0.02 14.65
CA HIS A 365 15.03 1.36 15.26
C HIS A 365 13.91 2.28 14.74
N THR A 366 13.25 1.92 13.64
CA THR A 366 12.11 2.64 13.05
C THR A 366 10.75 2.03 13.43
N GLY A 367 10.73 0.88 14.12
CA GLY A 367 9.50 0.14 14.44
C GLY A 367 9.04 -0.83 13.35
N ALA A 368 9.85 -1.08 12.33
CA ALA A 368 9.51 -2.02 11.25
C ALA A 368 9.75 -3.47 11.70
N ILE A 369 8.77 -4.34 11.43
CA ILE A 369 8.84 -5.78 11.76
C ILE A 369 9.36 -6.56 10.55
N GLU A 370 8.95 -6.16 9.35
CA GLU A 370 9.36 -6.79 8.10
C GLU A 370 10.88 -6.71 7.94
N GLY A 371 11.49 -7.83 7.57
CA GLY A 371 12.95 -7.95 7.51
C GLY A 371 13.63 -8.32 8.83
N GLN A 372 12.91 -8.30 9.96
CA GLN A 372 13.48 -8.70 11.25
C GLN A 372 13.47 -10.23 11.44
N PRO A 373 14.44 -10.79 12.18
CA PRO A 373 14.49 -12.21 12.46
C PRO A 373 13.48 -12.61 13.55
N SER A 374 12.62 -13.58 13.25
CA SER A 374 11.75 -14.24 14.23
C SER A 374 12.57 -15.04 15.24
N CYS A 375 12.15 -15.03 16.50
CA CYS A 375 12.78 -15.81 17.55
C CYS A 375 12.68 -17.31 17.24
N ARG A 376 13.79 -18.05 17.43
CA ARG A 376 13.91 -19.49 17.10
C ARG A 376 12.93 -20.38 17.87
N ALA A 377 12.54 -19.96 19.07
CA ALA A 377 11.58 -20.68 19.91
C ALA A 377 10.11 -20.49 19.48
N TRP A 378 9.82 -19.61 18.52
CA TRP A 378 8.46 -19.43 18.03
C TRP A 378 8.04 -20.55 17.08
N THR A 379 6.75 -20.89 17.09
CA THR A 379 6.15 -21.87 16.19
C THR A 379 6.46 -21.58 14.72
N SER A 380 6.51 -20.29 14.34
CA SER A 380 6.87 -19.84 12.99
C SER A 380 8.30 -20.21 12.55
N ARG A 381 9.21 -20.50 13.48
CA ARG A 381 10.56 -21.03 13.21
C ARG A 381 10.63 -22.54 13.43
N ALA A 382 10.08 -23.03 14.54
CA ALA A 382 10.15 -24.45 14.90
C ALA A 382 9.48 -25.37 13.86
N VAL A 383 8.43 -24.90 13.18
CA VAL A 383 7.70 -25.70 12.20
C VAL A 383 8.57 -26.20 11.02
N PHE A 384 9.69 -25.54 10.72
CA PHE A 384 10.60 -25.99 9.65
C PHE A 384 11.32 -27.30 10.00
N ASP A 385 11.53 -27.59 11.28
CA ASP A 385 12.23 -28.80 11.74
C ASP A 385 11.29 -29.99 11.98
N VAL A 386 9.97 -29.75 11.97
CA VAL A 386 8.96 -30.79 12.20
C VAL A 386 8.88 -31.75 11.00
N PRO A 387 9.00 -33.08 11.18
CA PRO A 387 8.94 -34.02 10.06
C PRO A 387 7.56 -34.08 9.37
N ASP A 388 6.47 -34.02 10.14
CA ASP A 388 5.12 -33.97 9.58
C ASP A 388 4.82 -32.57 9.04
N LYS A 389 4.76 -32.45 7.72
CA LYS A 389 4.33 -31.22 7.01
C LYS A 389 2.88 -31.27 6.55
N PHE A 390 2.17 -32.38 6.78
CA PHE A 390 0.78 -32.55 6.35
C PHE A 390 -0.19 -31.85 7.30
N SER A 391 -0.02 -32.07 8.60
CA SER A 391 -0.80 -31.45 9.67
C SER A 391 -0.21 -30.08 10.04
N ALA A 392 -1.01 -29.13 10.53
CA ALA A 392 -0.43 -27.94 11.13
C ALA A 392 0.23 -28.27 12.48
N TYR A 393 1.38 -27.67 12.71
CA TYR A 393 2.12 -27.80 13.94
C TYR A 393 1.64 -26.79 14.98
N SER A 394 1.21 -27.29 16.13
CA SER A 394 0.73 -26.46 17.25
C SER A 394 1.72 -26.48 18.41
N GLN A 395 2.03 -25.32 18.98
CA GLN A 395 2.99 -25.17 20.07
C GLN A 395 2.59 -24.03 21.01
N TYR A 396 2.85 -24.23 22.31
CA TYR A 396 2.84 -23.16 23.30
C TYR A 396 4.21 -22.48 23.41
N THR A 397 4.25 -21.16 23.39
CA THR A 397 5.46 -20.38 23.63
C THR A 397 5.25 -19.47 24.82
N ASP A 398 6.03 -19.68 25.89
CA ASP A 398 6.11 -18.78 27.02
C ASP A 398 7.04 -17.62 26.69
N THR A 399 6.54 -16.40 26.79
CA THR A 399 7.31 -15.17 26.53
C THR A 399 7.31 -14.26 27.76
N VAL A 400 8.16 -13.23 27.74
CA VAL A 400 8.14 -12.16 28.76
C VAL A 400 6.79 -11.42 28.83
N SER A 401 6.03 -11.41 27.73
CA SER A 401 4.73 -10.73 27.61
C SER A 401 3.53 -11.62 27.93
N GLY A 402 3.75 -12.92 28.12
CA GLY A 402 2.70 -13.91 28.34
C GLY A 402 2.90 -15.19 27.55
N THR A 403 1.99 -16.16 27.77
CA THR A 403 1.97 -17.44 27.05
C THR A 403 1.05 -17.35 25.84
N TYR A 404 1.58 -17.72 24.68
CA TYR A 404 0.84 -17.78 23.42
C TYR A 404 0.79 -19.21 22.91
N TRP A 405 -0.31 -19.58 22.29
CA TRP A 405 -0.41 -20.81 21.50
C TRP A 405 -0.49 -20.42 20.04
N CYS A 406 0.32 -21.06 19.21
CA CYS A 406 0.28 -20.82 17.77
C CYS A 406 0.20 -22.14 17.01
N THR A 407 -0.50 -22.09 15.88
CA THR A 407 -0.52 -23.13 14.86
C THR A 407 0.18 -22.61 13.60
N ALA A 408 1.03 -23.43 12.99
CA ALA A 408 1.75 -23.06 11.79
C ALA A 408 1.83 -24.19 10.76
N ARG A 409 1.91 -23.80 9.49
CA ARG A 409 2.13 -24.71 8.36
C ARG A 409 3.22 -24.17 7.45
N THR A 410 3.99 -25.04 6.80
CA THR A 410 4.92 -24.62 5.75
C THR A 410 4.29 -24.69 4.37
N GLU A 411 4.63 -23.72 3.52
CA GLU A 411 4.26 -23.64 2.11
C GLU A 411 5.51 -23.32 1.27
N ARG A 412 5.63 -23.97 0.11
CA ARG A 412 6.72 -23.73 -0.83
C ARG A 412 6.30 -22.69 -1.86
N SER A 413 7.23 -21.82 -2.22
CA SER A 413 7.07 -20.84 -3.30
C SER A 413 8.34 -20.77 -4.14
N ALA A 414 8.29 -20.05 -5.27
CA ALA A 414 9.47 -19.78 -6.09
C ALA A 414 10.62 -19.07 -5.32
N ALA A 415 10.30 -18.35 -4.24
CA ALA A 415 11.27 -17.61 -3.42
C ALA A 415 11.81 -18.40 -2.22
N GLY A 416 11.37 -19.64 -2.01
CA GLY A 416 11.77 -20.50 -0.89
C GLY A 416 10.58 -21.08 -0.11
N GLU A 417 10.89 -21.73 1.01
CA GLU A 417 9.89 -22.26 1.95
C GLU A 417 9.53 -21.20 2.98
N PHE A 418 8.23 -21.04 3.23
CA PHE A 418 7.66 -20.09 4.18
C PHE A 418 6.80 -20.82 5.19
N SER A 419 6.75 -20.30 6.42
CA SER A 419 5.77 -20.68 7.42
C SER A 419 4.68 -19.62 7.50
N LEU A 420 3.45 -20.07 7.63
CA LEU A 420 2.27 -19.26 7.91
C LEU A 420 1.75 -19.66 9.28
N SER A 421 1.76 -18.73 10.22
CA SER A 421 1.41 -18.96 11.61
C SER A 421 0.27 -18.07 12.05
N ILE A 422 -0.70 -18.64 12.77
CA ILE A 422 -1.73 -17.92 13.52
C ILE A 422 -1.54 -18.27 14.99
N GLY A 423 -1.55 -17.26 15.85
CA GLY A 423 -1.49 -17.46 17.28
C GLY A 423 -2.48 -16.62 18.06
N VAL A 424 -2.71 -17.05 19.30
CA VAL A 424 -3.60 -16.40 20.25
C VAL A 424 -3.02 -16.48 21.68
N PRO A 425 -3.39 -15.54 22.57
CA PRO A 425 -3.08 -15.63 23.98
C PRO A 425 -3.69 -16.88 24.64
N TYR A 426 -3.04 -17.39 25.68
CA TYR A 426 -3.44 -18.59 26.42
C TYR A 426 -4.95 -18.66 26.77
N GLN A 427 -5.55 -17.54 27.15
CA GLN A 427 -6.97 -17.46 27.52
C GLN A 427 -7.96 -17.86 26.40
N HIS A 428 -7.54 -17.73 25.13
CA HIS A 428 -8.37 -18.02 23.96
C HIS A 428 -8.18 -19.43 23.41
N VAL A 429 -7.14 -20.15 23.85
CA VAL A 429 -6.72 -21.46 23.31
C VAL A 429 -7.77 -22.55 23.46
N LYS A 430 -8.61 -22.45 24.49
CA LYS A 430 -9.70 -23.41 24.74
C LYS A 430 -10.65 -23.61 23.55
N TRP A 431 -10.70 -22.69 22.59
CA TRP A 431 -11.57 -22.75 21.42
C TRP A 431 -10.94 -23.43 20.20
N PHE A 432 -9.64 -23.73 20.22
CA PHE A 432 -8.90 -24.20 19.06
C PHE A 432 -8.62 -25.70 19.09
N ARG A 433 -8.60 -26.32 17.91
CA ARG A 433 -8.04 -27.66 17.71
C ARG A 433 -6.51 -27.60 17.89
N GLY A 434 -5.91 -28.67 18.41
CA GLY A 434 -4.46 -28.70 18.68
C GLY A 434 -4.06 -28.08 20.03
N ARG A 435 -5.02 -27.63 20.84
CA ARG A 435 -4.78 -27.14 22.21
C ARG A 435 -4.14 -28.17 23.15
N GLU A 436 -4.34 -29.46 22.90
CA GLU A 436 -3.79 -30.55 23.72
C GLU A 436 -2.31 -30.84 23.39
N THR A 437 -1.68 -30.04 22.53
CA THR A 437 -0.26 -30.19 22.18
C THR A 437 0.63 -30.14 23.41
N THR A 438 1.59 -31.06 23.49
CA THR A 438 2.63 -31.08 24.51
C THR A 438 3.87 -30.28 24.10
N ALA A 439 3.93 -29.83 22.84
CA ALA A 439 5.02 -29.02 22.34
C ALA A 439 5.01 -27.64 23.02
N ARG A 440 6.09 -27.35 23.74
CA ARG A 440 6.26 -26.10 24.48
C ARG A 440 7.68 -25.58 24.33
N ALA A 441 7.82 -24.28 24.14
CA ALA A 441 9.09 -23.60 24.09
C ALA A 441 9.05 -22.34 24.96
N THR A 442 10.23 -21.86 25.36
CA THR A 442 10.38 -20.63 26.14
C THR A 442 11.20 -19.64 25.33
N SER A 443 10.69 -18.41 25.22
CA SER A 443 11.36 -17.29 24.56
C SER A 443 11.62 -16.19 25.59
N THR A 444 12.89 -15.85 25.77
CA THR A 444 13.31 -14.68 26.57
C THR A 444 13.54 -13.44 25.71
N CYS A 445 13.17 -13.47 24.42
CA CYS A 445 13.23 -12.26 23.58
C CYS A 445 12.41 -11.12 24.22
N PRO A 446 12.93 -9.87 24.18
CA PRO A 446 13.99 -9.36 23.31
C PRO A 446 15.43 -9.48 23.83
N ASP A 447 15.71 -10.26 24.89
CA ASP A 447 17.08 -10.52 25.36
C ASP A 447 17.99 -10.99 24.19
N PRO A 448 19.12 -10.31 23.91
CA PRO A 448 20.05 -10.72 22.87
C PRO A 448 20.54 -12.16 23.00
N ASN A 449 20.66 -12.70 24.23
CA ASN A 449 21.14 -14.05 24.49
C ASN A 449 20.12 -15.14 24.17
N CYS A 450 18.83 -14.81 23.98
CA CYS A 450 17.86 -15.78 23.49
C CYS A 450 18.28 -16.30 22.12
N CYS A 451 18.47 -15.35 21.20
CA CYS A 451 18.22 -15.62 19.79
C CYS A 451 19.01 -14.71 18.84
N LYS A 452 19.67 -13.65 19.35
CA LYS A 452 20.47 -12.72 18.53
C LYS A 452 21.97 -12.99 18.63
N ARG A 453 22.43 -13.56 19.74
CA ARG A 453 23.83 -13.94 19.97
C ARG A 453 23.96 -15.46 20.05
N PRO A 454 25.03 -16.03 19.47
CA PRO A 454 25.31 -17.44 19.67
C PRO A 454 25.57 -17.74 21.16
N PRO A 455 25.19 -18.94 21.64
CA PRO A 455 25.56 -19.41 22.97
C PRO A 455 27.07 -19.27 23.21
N ALA A 456 27.45 -18.89 24.43
CA ALA A 456 28.86 -18.64 24.77
C ALA A 456 29.77 -19.85 24.47
N SER A 457 29.28 -21.08 24.67
CA SER A 457 30.03 -22.30 24.35
C SER A 457 30.36 -22.40 22.84
N LEU A 458 29.38 -22.17 21.97
CA LEU A 458 29.59 -22.18 20.51
C LEU A 458 30.49 -21.03 20.07
N ALA A 459 30.27 -19.84 20.62
CA ALA A 459 31.09 -18.68 20.33
C ALA A 459 32.56 -18.90 20.76
N SER A 460 32.81 -19.48 21.93
CA SER A 460 34.17 -19.79 22.38
C SER A 460 34.89 -20.79 21.48
N SER A 461 34.18 -21.77 20.90
CA SER A 461 34.78 -22.76 19.99
C SER A 461 35.05 -22.20 18.59
N TRP A 462 34.11 -21.41 18.05
CA TRP A 462 34.06 -21.12 16.61
C TRP A 462 34.24 -19.64 16.24
N ALA A 463 34.15 -18.69 17.19
CA ALA A 463 34.35 -17.27 16.88
C ALA A 463 35.77 -17.01 16.36
N GLY A 464 35.87 -16.31 15.23
CA GLY A 464 37.13 -16.08 14.52
C GLY A 464 37.64 -17.26 13.70
N ASN A 465 37.06 -18.46 13.86
CA ASN A 465 37.46 -19.69 13.16
C ASN A 465 36.50 -20.11 12.03
N ALA A 466 35.47 -19.29 11.76
CA ALA A 466 34.45 -19.57 10.75
C ALA A 466 34.31 -18.38 9.79
N TRP A 467 34.32 -18.65 8.49
CA TRP A 467 34.12 -17.63 7.44
C TRP A 467 32.96 -18.02 6.52
N PRO A 468 31.74 -17.53 6.78
CA PRO A 468 30.61 -17.83 5.92
C PRO A 468 30.64 -16.99 4.64
N SER A 469 30.29 -17.61 3.51
CA SER A 469 30.02 -16.90 2.26
C SER A 469 28.52 -16.72 2.09
N ALA A 470 28.05 -15.48 2.18
CA ALA A 470 26.63 -15.15 2.09
C ALA A 470 26.08 -15.32 0.67
N ARG A 471 24.87 -15.86 0.53
CA ARG A 471 24.11 -15.79 -0.72
C ARG A 471 23.44 -14.41 -0.82
N ALA A 472 23.71 -13.68 -1.90
CA ALA A 472 23.07 -12.39 -2.16
C ALA A 472 21.59 -12.60 -2.52
N HIS A 473 20.68 -12.44 -1.55
CA HIS A 473 19.25 -12.36 -1.83
C HIS A 473 18.88 -10.91 -2.17
N SER A 474 18.22 -10.70 -3.30
CA SER A 474 17.81 -9.39 -3.83
C SER A 474 16.99 -8.53 -2.86
N HIS A 475 16.36 -9.13 -1.86
CA HIS A 475 15.57 -8.44 -0.83
C HIS A 475 16.38 -7.93 0.38
N LEU A 476 17.62 -8.39 0.58
CA LEU A 476 18.47 -8.02 1.74
C LEU A 476 19.20 -6.68 1.58
N LEU A 477 19.25 -6.10 0.38
CA LEU A 477 19.87 -4.80 0.15
C LEU A 477 19.07 -3.63 0.73
N ALA A 478 17.81 -3.85 1.15
CA ALA A 478 16.92 -2.79 1.63
C ALA A 478 16.92 -2.61 3.17
N ALA A 479 17.39 -3.57 3.96
CA ALA A 479 17.33 -3.51 5.42
C ALA A 479 18.55 -4.22 6.04
N MET A 480 19.66 -3.50 6.21
CA MET A 480 20.83 -4.04 6.92
C MET A 480 20.68 -3.81 8.43
N PRO A 481 20.60 -4.86 9.26
CA PRO A 481 20.82 -4.71 10.69
C PRO A 481 22.32 -4.48 10.98
N PRO A 482 22.68 -3.67 11.98
CA PRO A 482 24.08 -3.49 12.36
C PRO A 482 24.64 -4.74 13.06
N GLY A 483 25.77 -5.26 12.57
CA GLY A 483 26.66 -6.14 13.35
C GLY A 483 26.83 -7.61 12.92
N ALA A 484 26.34 -8.05 11.75
CA ALA A 484 26.53 -9.43 11.26
C ALA A 484 26.82 -9.48 9.75
N PHE A 485 27.42 -10.58 9.27
CA PHE A 485 27.58 -10.85 7.84
C PHE A 485 26.21 -10.80 7.13
N PRO A 486 26.06 -10.07 6.00
CA PRO A 486 24.75 -9.86 5.39
C PRO A 486 24.02 -11.18 5.08
N GLY A 487 22.85 -11.38 5.70
CA GLY A 487 21.99 -12.54 5.43
C GLY A 487 22.44 -13.88 6.03
N VAL A 488 23.40 -13.90 6.95
CA VAL A 488 23.91 -15.13 7.59
C VAL A 488 23.66 -15.10 9.10
N ASP A 489 23.06 -16.18 9.63
CA ASP A 489 22.88 -16.38 11.07
C ASP A 489 24.11 -17.10 11.67
N GLU A 490 24.91 -16.39 12.47
CA GLU A 490 26.14 -16.91 13.07
C GLU A 490 25.90 -18.15 13.96
N THR A 491 24.76 -18.20 14.65
CA THR A 491 24.45 -19.34 15.52
C THR A 491 24.17 -20.60 14.69
N GLU A 492 23.57 -20.44 13.51
CA GLU A 492 23.36 -21.55 12.57
C GLU A 492 24.69 -22.09 12.03
N VAL A 493 25.60 -21.19 11.63
CA VAL A 493 26.94 -21.56 11.15
C VAL A 493 27.72 -22.31 12.24
N TYR A 494 27.72 -21.81 13.48
CA TYR A 494 28.49 -22.44 14.56
C TYR A 494 27.88 -23.79 14.98
N ALA A 495 26.55 -23.91 15.00
CA ALA A 495 25.89 -25.19 15.27
C ALA A 495 26.17 -26.23 14.18
N PHE A 496 26.21 -25.81 12.91
CA PHE A 496 26.59 -26.68 11.79
C PHE A 496 28.03 -27.19 11.95
N LEU A 497 28.99 -26.30 12.25
CA LEU A 497 30.39 -26.67 12.45
C LEU A 497 30.55 -27.63 13.64
N GLU A 498 29.86 -27.38 14.75
CA GLU A 498 29.86 -28.26 15.92
C GLU A 498 29.29 -29.66 15.62
N ALA A 499 28.25 -29.75 14.78
CA ALA A 499 27.68 -31.04 14.40
C ALA A 499 28.62 -31.87 13.50
N HIS A 500 29.54 -31.23 12.76
CA HIS A 500 30.44 -31.87 11.79
C HIS A 500 31.91 -31.91 12.25
N SER A 501 32.21 -31.44 13.48
CA SER A 501 33.56 -31.47 14.06
C SER A 501 33.90 -32.80 14.76
N ARG A 502 32.95 -33.75 14.79
CA ARG A 502 33.07 -35.06 15.46
C ARG A 502 33.41 -36.20 14.52
#